data_AF-A0A1R0LQ24-F1
#
_entry.id   AF-A0A1R0LQ24-F1
#
_cell.length_a   1.000
_cell.length_b   1.000
_cell.length_c   1.000
_cell.angle_alpha   90.00
_cell.angle_beta   90.00
_cell.angle_gamma   90.00
#
_symmetry.space_group_name_H-M   'P 1'
#
loop_
_entity.id
_entity.type
_entity.pdbx_description
1 polymer ?
#
loop_
_entity_poly.entity_id
_entity_poly.type
_entity_poly.pdbx_seq_one_letter_code
_entity_poly.pdbx_strand_id
1 'polypeptide(L)'
;MATLILLTGCSTEPSAKSDPRPSDGPPTISASPAGAGRDLAARYRKAGGDADVYGLAHTKNRKGVLVLTVWTRKRSGYGGGFDTFDKTLASFLTREGVSLAQGYVLNVYGPDGTRLHHFDTTVENNS
;
A
#
# COMPACT_ATOMS: atom_id res chain seq x y z
N MET A 1 12.54 -61.32 -5.56
CA MET A 1 12.53 -60.66 -4.23
C MET A 1 11.16 -60.06 -4.03
N ALA A 2 10.52 -60.36 -2.90
CA ALA A 2 9.18 -59.92 -2.55
C ALA A 2 9.26 -58.85 -1.45
N THR A 3 8.49 -57.76 -1.60
CA THR A 3 8.08 -56.92 -0.48
C THR A 3 6.70 -56.34 -0.78
N LEU A 4 5.71 -56.74 0.01
CA LEU A 4 4.38 -56.13 0.12
C LEU A 4 4.30 -55.52 1.52
N ILE A 5 3.92 -54.24 1.64
CA ILE A 5 3.34 -53.67 2.85
C ILE A 5 2.14 -52.82 2.43
N LEU A 6 0.94 -53.28 2.78
CA LEU A 6 -0.30 -52.52 2.88
C LEU A 6 -0.27 -51.67 4.16
N LEU A 7 -0.99 -50.54 4.22
CA LEU A 7 -1.97 -50.19 5.27
C LEU A 7 -2.35 -48.67 5.29
N THR A 8 -3.66 -48.43 5.11
CA THR A 8 -4.55 -47.53 5.87
C THR A 8 -4.27 -46.02 6.01
N GLY A 9 -5.31 -45.21 5.76
CA GLY A 9 -5.43 -43.90 6.40
C GLY A 9 -6.51 -42.99 5.82
N CYS A 10 -7.78 -43.23 6.18
CA CYS A 10 -8.88 -42.26 6.03
C CYS A 10 -8.73 -41.11 7.04
N SER A 11 -9.20 -39.92 6.62
CA SER A 11 -9.69 -38.79 7.42
C SER A 11 -8.71 -38.06 8.35
N THR A 12 -8.49 -36.76 8.06
CA THR A 12 -8.82 -35.67 8.98
C THR A 12 -8.76 -34.36 8.20
N GLU A 13 -9.91 -33.72 8.04
CA GLU A 13 -10.04 -32.29 7.79
C GLU A 13 -9.80 -31.58 9.12
N PRO A 14 -8.79 -30.69 9.24
CA PRO A 14 -8.81 -29.68 10.28
C PRO A 14 -9.43 -28.43 9.65
N SER A 15 -10.68 -28.16 10.02
CA SER A 15 -11.18 -26.79 10.09
C SER A 15 -10.19 -25.96 10.91
N ALA A 16 -9.33 -25.22 10.23
CA ALA A 16 -8.62 -24.09 10.79
C ALA A 16 -9.26 -22.84 10.20
N LYS A 17 -10.26 -22.31 10.90
CA LYS A 17 -10.55 -20.87 10.87
C LYS A 17 -9.26 -20.16 11.26
N SER A 18 -8.45 -19.80 10.28
CA SER A 18 -7.42 -18.80 10.47
C SER A 18 -8.11 -17.45 10.29
N ASP A 19 -8.66 -16.94 11.38
CA ASP A 19 -8.94 -15.52 11.50
C ASP A 19 -7.68 -14.75 11.10
N PRO A 20 -7.74 -13.81 10.15
CA PRO A 20 -6.60 -12.95 9.86
C PRO A 20 -6.49 -11.97 11.03
N ARG A 21 -5.71 -12.36 12.04
CA ARG A 21 -5.19 -11.45 13.05
C ARG A 21 -4.44 -10.34 12.30
N PRO A 22 -4.67 -9.05 12.60
CA PRO A 22 -3.85 -8.00 12.03
C PRO A 22 -2.43 -8.20 12.58
N SER A 23 -1.54 -8.68 11.72
CA SER A 23 -0.15 -8.90 12.08
C SER A 23 0.55 -7.53 12.02
N ASP A 24 1.03 -7.05 13.15
CA ASP A 24 2.11 -6.05 13.25
C ASP A 24 3.40 -6.65 12.71
N GLY A 25 3.40 -6.95 11.40
CA GLY A 25 4.48 -7.64 10.71
C GLY A 25 5.69 -6.74 10.44
N PRO A 26 6.86 -7.35 10.14
CA PRO A 26 8.07 -6.64 9.72
C PRO A 26 7.78 -5.70 8.54
N PRO A 27 8.59 -4.64 8.31
CA PRO A 27 8.28 -3.60 7.33
C PRO A 27 7.88 -4.22 6.00
N THR A 28 6.64 -3.97 5.58
CA THR A 28 6.11 -4.46 4.32
C THR A 28 6.94 -3.85 3.20
N ILE A 29 7.90 -4.62 2.67
CA ILE A 29 8.60 -4.25 1.44
C ILE A 29 7.53 -4.19 0.35
N SER A 30 7.28 -2.99 -0.17
CA SER A 30 6.28 -2.82 -1.20
C SER A 30 6.77 -3.40 -2.52
N ALA A 31 5.94 -4.20 -3.19
CA ALA A 31 6.20 -4.63 -4.56
C ALA A 31 6.29 -3.40 -5.48
N SER A 32 7.12 -3.44 -6.52
CA SER A 32 7.24 -2.34 -7.48
C SER A 32 5.90 -2.03 -8.18
N PRO A 33 5.65 -0.76 -8.58
CA PRO A 33 4.41 -0.36 -9.21
C PRO A 33 4.21 -1.04 -10.58
N ALA A 34 3.02 -1.61 -10.79
CA ALA A 34 2.54 -2.14 -12.07
C ALA A 34 2.14 -1.02 -13.06
N GLY A 35 1.82 -1.37 -14.31
CA GLY A 35 1.57 -0.44 -15.43
C GLY A 35 0.65 0.73 -15.09
N ALA A 36 -0.56 0.47 -14.62
CA ALA A 36 -1.52 1.52 -14.25
C ALA A 36 -1.00 2.47 -13.15
N GLY A 37 -0.21 1.95 -12.21
CA GLY A 37 0.39 2.76 -11.15
C GLY A 37 1.53 3.66 -11.65
N ARG A 38 2.25 3.22 -12.71
CA ARG A 38 3.25 4.05 -13.39
C ARG A 38 2.60 5.15 -14.22
N ASP A 39 1.47 4.84 -14.88
CA ASP A 39 0.72 5.81 -15.68
C ASP A 39 0.11 6.92 -14.81
N LEU A 40 -0.46 6.56 -13.65
CA LEU A 40 -0.99 7.53 -12.70
C LEU A 40 0.14 8.41 -12.14
N ALA A 41 1.30 7.85 -11.81
CA ALA A 41 2.47 8.62 -11.42
C ALA A 41 2.98 9.55 -12.53
N ALA A 42 2.93 9.13 -13.79
CA ALA A 42 3.29 9.98 -14.92
C ALA A 42 2.36 11.19 -15.05
N ARG A 43 1.04 10.99 -14.88
CA ARG A 43 0.07 12.09 -14.86
C ARG A 43 0.28 13.03 -13.67
N TYR A 44 0.53 12.49 -12.48
CA TYR A 44 0.85 13.27 -11.28
C TYR A 44 2.04 14.20 -11.54
N ARG A 45 3.15 13.67 -12.06
CA ARG A 45 4.33 14.46 -12.44
C ARG A 45 4.02 15.52 -13.49
N LYS A 46 3.27 15.17 -14.54
CA LYS A 46 2.85 16.12 -15.58
C LYS A 46 1.98 17.26 -15.03
N ALA A 47 1.21 17.00 -13.96
CA ALA A 47 0.37 17.98 -13.28
C ALA A 47 1.12 18.86 -12.25
N GLY A 48 2.46 18.82 -12.23
CA GLY A 48 3.29 19.58 -11.29
C GLY A 48 3.55 18.88 -9.96
N GLY A 49 3.24 17.58 -9.86
CA GLY A 49 3.62 16.75 -8.72
C GLY A 49 5.12 16.47 -8.65
N ASP A 50 5.56 15.84 -7.57
CA ASP A 50 6.97 15.52 -7.35
C ASP A 50 7.53 14.60 -8.46
N ALA A 51 8.60 15.05 -9.13
CA ALA A 51 9.24 14.39 -10.25
C ALA A 51 9.88 13.02 -9.91
N ASP A 52 10.19 12.78 -8.64
CA ASP A 52 10.76 11.52 -8.14
C ASP A 52 9.72 10.42 -7.94
N VAL A 53 8.43 10.75 -7.96
CA VAL A 53 7.34 9.76 -7.85
C VAL A 53 7.23 8.97 -9.15
N TYR A 54 7.58 7.68 -9.09
CA TYR A 54 7.57 6.78 -10.23
C TYR A 54 6.44 5.74 -10.17
N GLY A 55 5.74 5.65 -9.04
CA GLY A 55 4.55 4.84 -8.87
C GLY A 55 3.56 5.51 -7.95
N LEU A 56 2.28 5.40 -8.29
CA LEU A 56 1.17 5.86 -7.47
C LEU A 56 0.00 4.90 -7.65
N ALA A 57 -0.51 4.35 -6.56
CA ALA A 57 -1.68 3.49 -6.55
C ALA A 57 -2.63 3.89 -5.43
N HIS A 58 -3.91 3.64 -5.64
CA HIS A 58 -4.93 3.82 -4.62
C HIS A 58 -5.88 2.62 -4.61
N THR A 59 -6.32 2.20 -3.43
CA THR A 59 -7.28 1.12 -3.24
C THR A 59 -8.11 1.38 -1.99
N LYS A 60 -9.27 0.73 -1.87
CA LYS A 60 -10.01 0.71 -0.60
C LYS A 60 -9.68 -0.58 0.15
N ASN A 61 -9.36 -0.48 1.42
CA ASN A 61 -9.19 -1.66 2.26
C ASN A 61 -10.56 -2.28 2.63
N ARG A 62 -10.55 -3.37 3.40
CA ARG A 62 -11.78 -4.08 3.82
C ARG A 62 -12.74 -3.22 4.67
N LYS A 63 -12.23 -2.17 5.31
CA LYS A 63 -13.03 -1.20 6.09
C LYS A 63 -13.54 -0.03 5.22
N GLY A 64 -13.26 -0.04 3.92
CA GLY A 64 -13.62 1.05 3.00
C GLY A 64 -12.68 2.26 3.01
N VAL A 65 -11.66 2.26 3.88
CA VAL A 65 -10.67 3.35 3.98
C VAL A 65 -9.79 3.37 2.73
N LEU A 66 -9.60 4.56 2.18
CA LEU A 66 -8.70 4.78 1.05
C LEU A 66 -7.24 4.62 1.49
N VAL A 67 -6.53 3.72 0.82
CA VAL A 67 -5.09 3.52 1.01
C VAL A 67 -4.36 4.00 -0.24
N LEU A 68 -3.50 4.99 -0.06
CA LEU A 68 -2.59 5.53 -1.06
C LEU A 68 -1.22 4.89 -0.88
N THR A 69 -0.65 4.42 -1.98
CA THR A 69 0.72 3.90 -2.04
C THR A 69 1.52 4.67 -3.07
N VAL A 70 2.63 5.26 -2.62
CA VAL A 70 3.55 6.04 -3.44
C VAL A 70 4.91 5.36 -3.45
N TRP A 71 5.52 5.27 -4.63
CA TRP A 71 6.92 4.88 -4.79
C TRP A 71 7.71 6.07 -5.32
N THR A 72 8.77 6.43 -4.61
CA THR A 72 9.63 7.59 -4.91
C THR A 72 11.09 7.20 -5.04
N ARG A 73 11.85 7.95 -5.85
CA ARG A 73 13.31 7.82 -5.95
C ARG A 73 14.05 8.45 -4.76
N LYS A 74 13.37 9.22 -3.91
CA LYS A 74 13.96 9.80 -2.70
C LYS A 74 14.34 8.69 -1.71
N ARG A 75 15.55 8.75 -1.16
CA ARG A 75 16.04 7.79 -0.15
C ARG A 75 15.66 8.16 1.28
N SER A 76 15.53 9.45 1.58
CA SER A 76 15.21 9.98 2.92
C SER A 76 13.76 10.44 3.07
N GLY A 77 12.93 10.23 2.04
CA GLY A 77 11.56 10.73 2.00
C GLY A 77 11.50 12.25 1.87
N TYR A 78 10.47 12.87 2.46
CA TYR A 78 10.15 14.29 2.26
C TYR A 78 10.58 15.23 3.40
N GLY A 79 11.02 14.71 4.55
CA GLY A 79 11.38 15.53 5.72
C GLY A 79 10.30 16.56 6.05
N GLY A 80 10.71 17.82 6.28
CA GLY A 80 9.78 18.93 6.54
C GLY A 80 8.91 19.36 5.35
N GLY A 81 9.12 18.81 4.15
CA GLY A 81 8.29 19.07 2.97
C GLY A 81 7.12 18.10 2.79
N PHE A 82 6.90 17.19 3.75
CA PHE A 82 5.86 16.16 3.63
C PHE A 82 4.45 16.75 3.47
N ASP A 83 4.08 17.78 4.23
CA ASP A 83 2.76 18.41 4.15
C ASP A 83 2.47 19.01 2.78
N THR A 84 3.48 19.61 2.15
CA THR A 84 3.34 20.15 0.78
C THR A 84 3.18 19.04 -0.23
N PHE A 85 3.94 17.96 -0.07
CA PHE A 85 3.82 16.76 -0.91
C PHE A 85 2.42 16.14 -0.80
N ASP A 86 1.94 15.93 0.43
CA ASP A 86 0.61 15.37 0.72
C ASP A 86 -0.51 16.22 0.12
N LYS A 87 -0.52 17.53 0.38
CA LYS A 87 -1.53 18.45 -0.20
C LYS A 87 -1.53 18.45 -1.72
N THR A 88 -0.35 18.40 -2.33
CA THR A 88 -0.21 18.35 -3.79
C THR A 88 -0.76 17.04 -4.36
N LEU A 89 -0.45 15.91 -3.69
CA LEU A 89 -0.96 14.59 -4.06
C LEU A 89 -2.49 14.51 -3.91
N ALA A 90 -3.02 14.94 -2.77
CA ALA A 90 -4.46 14.95 -2.49
C ALA A 90 -5.24 15.81 -3.51
N SER A 91 -4.71 16.99 -3.82
CA SER A 91 -5.30 17.88 -4.83
C SER A 91 -5.32 17.24 -6.22
N PHE A 92 -4.24 16.56 -6.61
CA PHE A 92 -4.18 15.83 -7.87
C PHE A 92 -5.21 14.69 -7.92
N LEU A 93 -5.25 13.84 -6.88
CA LEU A 93 -6.17 12.70 -6.82
C LEU A 93 -7.64 13.14 -6.84
N THR A 94 -7.97 14.25 -6.17
CA THR A 94 -9.32 14.83 -6.21
C THR A 94 -9.70 15.24 -7.64
N ARG A 95 -8.77 15.84 -8.40
CA ARG A 95 -9.01 16.18 -9.81
C ARG A 95 -9.14 14.95 -10.72
N GLU A 96 -8.49 13.84 -10.37
CA GLU A 96 -8.65 12.54 -11.02
C GLU A 96 -9.95 11.81 -10.60
N GLY A 97 -10.79 12.43 -9.75
CA GLY A 97 -12.07 11.88 -9.32
C GLY A 97 -11.99 10.90 -8.14
N VAL A 98 -10.83 10.81 -7.47
CA VAL A 98 -10.68 9.99 -6.26
C VAL A 98 -11.24 10.75 -5.06
N SER A 99 -12.24 10.18 -4.41
CA SER A 99 -12.83 10.79 -3.20
C SER A 99 -11.94 10.59 -1.97
N LEU A 100 -11.58 11.69 -1.31
CA LEU A 100 -10.79 11.72 -0.08
C LEU A 100 -11.63 12.07 1.17
N ALA A 101 -12.96 12.15 1.04
CA ALA A 101 -13.85 12.74 2.05
C ALA A 101 -13.84 12.03 3.41
N GLN A 102 -13.49 10.75 3.45
CA GLN A 102 -13.41 9.94 4.68
C GLN A 102 -11.99 9.85 5.25
N GLY A 103 -11.06 10.65 4.73
CA GLY A 103 -9.64 10.50 5.00
C GLY A 103 -9.03 9.34 4.20
N TYR A 104 -7.73 9.18 4.39
CA TYR A 104 -6.90 8.18 3.72
C TYR A 104 -5.66 7.87 4.54
N VAL A 105 -5.12 6.68 4.27
CA VAL A 105 -3.80 6.25 4.74
C VAL A 105 -2.82 6.37 3.58
N LEU A 106 -1.75 7.15 3.75
CA LEU A 106 -0.68 7.33 2.79
C LEU A 106 0.58 6.59 3.24
N ASN A 107 1.05 5.66 2.41
CA ASN A 107 2.33 5.00 2.56
C ASN A 107 3.27 5.43 1.43
N VAL A 108 4.46 5.93 1.78
CA VAL A 108 5.51 6.29 0.82
C VAL A 108 6.66 5.32 0.97
N TYR A 109 7.08 4.75 -0.16
CA TYR A 109 8.18 3.80 -0.25
C TYR A 109 9.34 4.37 -1.05
N GLY A 110 10.55 4.11 -0.57
CA GLY A 110 11.80 4.46 -1.24
C GLY A 110 12.13 3.51 -2.40
N PRO A 111 13.26 3.75 -3.09
CA PRO A 111 13.69 2.92 -4.20
C PRO A 111 14.10 1.49 -3.80
N ASP A 112 14.40 1.26 -2.53
CA ASP A 112 14.73 -0.04 -1.93
C ASP A 112 13.49 -0.78 -1.40
N GLY A 113 12.30 -0.19 -1.54
CA GLY A 113 11.05 -0.74 -1.01
C GLY A 113 10.84 -0.49 0.49
N THR A 114 11.75 0.21 1.17
CA THR A 114 11.58 0.61 2.57
C THR A 114 10.48 1.67 2.69
N ARG A 115 9.61 1.56 3.70
CA ARG A 115 8.60 2.58 3.98
C ARG A 115 9.26 3.80 4.62
N LEU A 116 9.21 4.92 3.92
CA LEU A 116 9.78 6.21 4.33
C LEU A 116 8.79 7.06 5.12
N HIS A 117 7.50 6.98 4.79
CA HIS A 117 6.43 7.70 5.48
C HIS A 117 5.19 6.81 5.63
N HIS A 118 4.51 6.97 6.77
CA HIS A 118 3.17 6.47 7.02
C HIS A 118 2.37 7.61 7.64
N PHE A 119 1.27 7.99 6.99
CA PHE A 119 0.44 9.10 7.39
C PHE A 119 -1.02 8.69 7.31
N ASP A 120 -1.78 8.96 8.37
CA ASP A 120 -3.18 8.57 8.49
C ASP A 120 -4.01 9.82 8.80
N THR A 121 -4.95 10.14 7.90
CA THR A 121 -5.87 11.28 8.04
C THR A 121 -7.27 10.85 8.47
N THR A 122 -7.48 9.56 8.74
CA THR A 122 -8.79 9.05 9.15
C THR A 122 -9.17 9.56 10.54
N VAL A 123 -10.47 9.81 10.72
CA VAL A 123 -11.02 10.49 11.91
C VAL A 123 -10.85 9.66 13.19
N GLU A 124 -10.64 8.33 13.09
CA GLU A 124 -10.40 7.46 14.24
C GLU A 124 -9.11 7.81 15.01
N ASN A 125 -8.15 8.54 14.42
CA ASN A 125 -6.89 8.92 15.06
C ASN A 125 -6.84 10.33 15.67
N ASN A 126 -7.95 11.07 15.71
CA ASN A 126 -8.00 12.47 16.16
C ASN A 126 -8.94 12.74 17.35
N SER A 127 -9.23 11.70 18.16
CA SER A 127 -10.01 11.80 19.41
C SER A 127 -9.13 11.73 20.65
#